data_AF-C3XR87-F1
#
_entry.id   AF-C3XR87-F1
#
_cell.length_a   1.000
_cell.length_b   1.000
_cell.length_c   1.000
_cell.angle_alpha   90.00
_cell.angle_beta   90.00
_cell.angle_gamma   90.00
#
_symmetry.space_group_name_H-M   'P 1'
#
loop_
_entity.id
_entity.type
_entity.pdbx_description
1 polymer ?
#
loop_
_entity_poly.entity_id
_entity_poly.type
_entity_poly.pdbx_seq_one_letter_code
_entity_poly.pdbx_strand_id
1 'polypeptide(L)'
;DAGRMLYAGQDDWVHANCALWSAEVYEEADGSLQNVHTAISRGRQMRCERCNKLGATVGCCTRGCPANFHFMCARLEDCLFQEDKKVFCKEHKDKVDGELVKEDNFEVHRRVCVNMDNIKLNRKWMRGLESTIIQVLAGKVFMVFSLDIMQKER
;
A
#
# COMPACT_ATOMS: atom_id res chain seq x y z
N ASP A 1 10.19 10.21 1.50
CA ASP A 1 10.20 8.76 1.21
C ASP A 1 8.83 8.16 1.54
N ALA A 2 8.40 7.11 0.83
CA ALA A 2 7.20 6.32 1.13
C ALA A 2 7.46 5.21 2.17
N GLY A 3 8.73 5.00 2.55
CA GLY A 3 9.15 4.07 3.59
C GLY A 3 9.40 2.64 3.06
N ARG A 4 9.75 1.73 3.97
CA ARG A 4 10.12 0.34 3.64
C ARG A 4 8.99 -0.44 2.95
N MET A 5 9.36 -1.50 2.22
CA MET A 5 8.42 -2.45 1.64
C MET A 5 7.87 -3.43 2.68
N LEU A 6 6.58 -3.73 2.58
CA LEU A 6 5.88 -4.76 3.31
C LEU A 6 5.39 -5.81 2.31
N TYR A 7 5.57 -7.08 2.64
CA TYR A 7 4.99 -8.17 1.84
C TYR A 7 3.46 -8.17 2.03
N ALA A 8 2.73 -8.30 0.92
CA ALA A 8 1.26 -8.29 0.89
C ALA A 8 0.71 -9.53 0.14
N GLY A 9 1.45 -10.65 0.10
CA GLY A 9 0.98 -11.92 -0.47
C GLY A 9 1.02 -11.98 -2.01
N GLN A 10 1.06 -13.19 -2.58
CA GLN A 10 1.02 -13.43 -4.04
C GLN A 10 2.01 -12.56 -4.85
N ASP A 11 3.25 -12.44 -4.37
CA ASP A 11 4.30 -11.60 -4.96
C ASP A 11 4.02 -10.09 -4.96
N ASP A 12 2.95 -9.63 -4.29
CA ASP A 12 2.67 -8.21 -4.11
C ASP A 12 3.46 -7.64 -2.92
N TRP A 13 3.96 -6.41 -3.11
CA TRP A 13 4.66 -5.63 -2.09
C TRP A 13 4.13 -4.21 -2.07
N VAL A 14 4.01 -3.64 -0.88
CA VAL A 14 3.49 -2.28 -0.69
C VAL A 14 4.43 -1.47 0.19
N HIS A 15 4.59 -0.17 -0.08
CA HIS A 15 5.30 0.71 0.85
C HIS A 15 4.50 0.84 2.14
N ALA A 16 5.19 0.93 3.28
CA ALA A 16 4.57 1.06 4.60
C ALA A 16 3.61 2.25 4.67
N ASN A 17 4.00 3.43 4.20
CA ASN A 17 3.11 4.60 4.22
C ASN A 17 1.98 4.51 3.18
N CYS A 18 2.18 3.82 2.05
CA CYS A 18 1.07 3.59 1.12
C CYS A 18 -0.03 2.73 1.77
N ALA A 19 0.35 1.69 2.52
CA ALA A 19 -0.60 0.86 3.24
C ALA A 19 -1.24 1.64 4.40
N LEU A 20 -0.44 2.21 5.30
CA LEU A 20 -0.89 2.90 6.51
C LEU A 20 -1.85 4.06 6.25
N TRP A 21 -1.71 4.76 5.12
CA TRP A 21 -2.54 5.92 4.76
C TRP A 21 -3.65 5.60 3.76
N SER A 22 -3.85 4.32 3.43
CA SER A 22 -5.02 3.91 2.65
C SER A 22 -6.29 4.04 3.50
N ALA A 23 -7.36 4.58 2.92
CA ALA A 23 -8.54 5.03 3.66
C ALA A 23 -9.22 3.96 4.55
N GLU A 24 -9.16 2.69 4.16
CA GLU A 24 -9.77 1.57 4.88
C GLU A 24 -8.80 0.78 5.77
N VAL A 25 -7.50 1.11 5.74
CA VAL A 25 -6.46 0.39 6.50
C VAL A 25 -6.35 0.99 7.89
N TYR A 26 -6.32 0.12 8.90
CA TYR A 26 -6.01 0.48 10.28
C TYR A 26 -4.97 -0.47 10.85
N GLU A 27 -4.27 -0.01 11.88
CA GLU A 27 -3.24 -0.76 12.59
C GLU A 27 -3.81 -1.26 13.93
N GLU A 28 -3.59 -2.53 14.23
CA GLU A 28 -3.89 -3.10 15.55
C GLU A 28 -2.73 -2.90 16.55
N ALA A 29 -2.99 -3.16 17.83
CA ALA A 29 -2.02 -2.96 18.91
C ALA A 29 -0.71 -3.77 18.74
N ASP A 30 -0.75 -4.87 17.99
CA ASP A 30 0.42 -5.71 17.68
C ASP A 30 1.22 -5.23 16.45
N GLY A 31 0.77 -4.16 15.78
CA GLY A 31 1.36 -3.61 14.57
C GLY A 31 0.87 -4.27 13.26
N SER A 32 -0.12 -5.16 13.32
CA SER A 32 -0.73 -5.74 12.13
C SER A 32 -1.63 -4.72 11.40
N LEU A 33 -1.46 -4.62 10.08
CA LEU A 33 -2.25 -3.76 9.21
C LEU A 33 -3.41 -4.55 8.63
N GLN A 34 -4.62 -4.11 8.96
CA GLN A 34 -5.87 -4.70 8.52
C GLN A 34 -6.31 -4.09 7.19
N ASN A 35 -7.13 -4.82 6.42
CA ASN A 35 -7.73 -4.35 5.16
C ASN A 35 -6.76 -3.96 4.02
N VAL A 36 -5.46 -4.25 4.12
CA VAL A 36 -4.48 -3.88 3.07
C VAL A 36 -4.84 -4.51 1.72
N HIS A 37 -5.32 -5.75 1.69
CA HIS A 37 -5.75 -6.40 0.44
C HIS A 37 -6.99 -5.76 -0.17
N THR A 38 -7.92 -5.30 0.68
CA THR A 38 -9.09 -4.53 0.24
C THR A 38 -8.62 -3.24 -0.43
N ALA A 39 -7.66 -2.53 0.18
CA ALA A 39 -7.05 -1.33 -0.40
C ALA A 39 -6.31 -1.62 -1.72
N ILE A 40 -5.55 -2.71 -1.82
CA ILE A 40 -4.89 -3.13 -3.07
C ILE A 40 -5.93 -3.41 -4.16
N SER A 41 -6.96 -4.19 -3.85
CA SER A 41 -8.04 -4.53 -4.78
C SER A 41 -8.75 -3.28 -5.29
N ARG A 42 -9.12 -2.37 -4.39
CA ARG A 42 -9.71 -1.06 -4.72
C ARG A 42 -8.76 -0.22 -5.56
N GLY A 43 -7.49 -0.16 -5.18
CA GLY A 43 -6.44 0.60 -5.86
C GLY A 43 -6.29 0.27 -7.34
N ARG A 44 -6.60 -0.97 -7.77
CA ARG A 44 -6.60 -1.38 -9.19
C ARG A 44 -7.56 -0.56 -10.06
N GLN A 45 -8.57 0.07 -9.48
CA GLN A 45 -9.56 0.88 -10.19
C GLN A 45 -9.44 2.38 -9.88
N MET A 46 -8.70 2.77 -8.84
CA MET A 46 -8.61 4.15 -8.38
C MET A 46 -7.47 4.91 -9.06
N ARG A 47 -7.81 6.00 -9.75
CA ARG A 47 -6.85 6.90 -10.40
C ARG A 47 -6.38 7.98 -9.43
N CYS A 48 -5.09 8.28 -9.48
CA CYS A 48 -4.51 9.39 -8.74
C CYS A 48 -4.89 10.72 -9.39
N GLU A 49 -5.42 11.66 -8.61
CA GLU A 49 -5.78 13.01 -9.07
C GLU A 49 -4.56 13.78 -9.63
N ARG A 50 -3.37 13.54 -9.07
CA ARG A 50 -2.12 14.19 -9.50
C ARG A 50 -1.54 13.61 -10.77
N CYS A 51 -1.35 12.28 -10.82
CA CYS A 51 -0.56 11.63 -11.87
C CYS A 51 -1.40 10.81 -12.86
N ASN A 52 -2.70 10.70 -12.63
CA ASN A 52 -3.67 9.93 -13.43
C ASN A 52 -3.41 8.41 -13.56
N LYS A 53 -2.42 7.88 -12.84
CA LYS A 53 -2.13 6.43 -12.79
C LYS A 53 -2.98 5.73 -11.74
N LEU A 54 -3.19 4.43 -11.93
CA LEU A 54 -3.92 3.56 -10.99
C LEU A 54 -3.12 3.31 -9.69
N GLY A 55 -3.78 2.77 -8.67
CA GLY A 55 -3.17 2.42 -7.37
C GLY A 55 -3.30 3.51 -6.30
N ALA A 56 -4.14 4.52 -6.51
CA ALA A 56 -4.30 5.65 -5.60
C ALA A 56 -5.30 5.33 -4.49
N THR A 57 -4.82 5.02 -3.30
CA THR A 57 -5.66 4.55 -2.19
C THR A 57 -5.77 5.56 -1.03
N VAL A 58 -4.97 6.63 -1.03
CA VAL A 58 -5.05 7.71 -0.06
C VAL A 58 -6.17 8.65 -0.49
N GLY A 59 -7.35 8.50 0.13
CA GLY A 59 -8.56 9.24 -0.24
C GLY A 59 -8.82 10.44 0.67
N CYS A 60 -9.44 11.48 0.12
CA CYS A 60 -9.95 12.57 0.93
C CYS A 60 -11.08 12.10 1.86
N CYS A 61 -11.05 12.49 3.14
CA CYS A 61 -12.01 12.10 4.16
C CYS A 61 -13.35 12.84 4.04
N THR A 62 -13.41 13.93 3.26
CA THR A 62 -14.65 14.67 3.02
C THR A 62 -15.65 13.81 2.26
N ARG A 63 -16.84 13.63 2.85
CA ARG A 63 -17.92 12.83 2.26
C ARG A 63 -18.26 13.31 0.83
N GLY A 64 -18.21 12.37 -0.12
CA GLY A 64 -18.53 12.62 -1.52
C GLY A 64 -17.37 13.18 -2.35
N CYS A 65 -16.22 13.48 -1.75
CA CYS A 65 -15.03 13.86 -2.51
C CYS A 65 -14.45 12.63 -3.23
N PRO A 66 -14.28 12.66 -4.57
CA PRO A 66 -13.72 11.54 -5.33
C PRO A 66 -12.18 11.54 -5.34
N ALA A 67 -11.54 12.54 -4.72
CA ALA A 67 -10.10 12.73 -4.82
C ALA A 67 -9.34 11.59 -4.11
N ASN A 68 -8.53 10.88 -4.89
CA ASN A 68 -7.66 9.81 -4.44
C ASN A 68 -6.24 10.08 -4.92
N PHE A 69 -5.25 9.70 -4.11
CA PHE A 69 -3.85 9.94 -4.37
C PHE A 69 -3.00 8.72 -4.03
N HIS A 70 -1.85 8.57 -4.67
CA HIS A 70 -0.75 7.82 -4.04
C HIS A 70 -0.24 8.63 -2.85
N PHE A 71 0.31 7.98 -1.83
CA PHE A 71 0.85 8.65 -0.64
C PHE A 71 1.81 9.82 -1.00
N MET A 72 2.81 9.57 -1.86
CA MET A 72 3.73 10.64 -2.27
C MET A 72 3.08 11.70 -3.16
N CYS A 73 2.04 11.35 -3.91
CA CYS A 73 1.30 12.33 -4.70
C CYS A 73 0.46 13.25 -3.82
N ALA A 74 -0.18 12.72 -2.77
CA ALA A 74 -0.91 13.51 -1.79
C ALA A 74 0.01 14.53 -1.11
N ARG A 75 1.21 14.09 -0.70
CA ARG A 75 2.23 15.00 -0.13
C ARG A 75 2.65 16.11 -1.09
N LEU A 76 2.77 15.80 -2.37
CA LEU A 76 3.20 16.77 -3.39
C LEU A 76 2.06 17.68 -3.90
N GLU A 77 0.80 17.39 -3.55
CA GLU A 77 -0.37 18.24 -3.81
C GLU A 77 -0.85 18.96 -2.54
N ASP A 78 0.00 19.04 -1.52
CA ASP A 78 -0.28 19.69 -0.23
C ASP A 78 -1.58 19.19 0.43
N CYS A 79 -1.84 17.87 0.32
CA CYS A 79 -2.89 17.23 1.10
C CYS A 79 -2.49 17.25 2.58
N LEU A 80 -3.47 17.47 3.43
CA LEU A 80 -3.29 17.56 4.88
C LEU A 80 -3.55 16.20 5.51
N PHE A 81 -2.59 15.71 6.27
CA PHE A 81 -2.64 14.43 6.98
C PHE A 81 -2.85 14.70 8.47
N GLN A 82 -3.85 14.10 9.08
CA GLN A 82 -4.12 14.21 10.51
C GLN A 82 -3.57 13.02 11.30
N GLU A 83 -3.27 13.23 12.58
CA GLU A 83 -2.77 12.16 13.46
C GLU A 83 -3.76 10.98 13.59
N ASP A 84 -5.06 11.26 13.49
CA ASP A 84 -6.16 10.27 13.49
C ASP A 84 -6.34 9.51 12.16
N LYS A 85 -5.36 9.62 11.26
CA LYS A 85 -5.31 8.96 9.93
C LYS A 85 -6.28 9.49 8.88
N LYS A 86 -6.97 10.61 9.12
CA LYS A 86 -7.72 11.28 8.06
C LYS A 86 -6.78 12.06 7.13
N VAL A 87 -7.19 12.18 5.87
CA VAL A 87 -6.48 12.96 4.84
C VAL A 87 -7.45 13.91 4.14
N PHE A 88 -7.04 15.15 3.90
CA PHE A 88 -7.84 16.16 3.20
C PHE A 88 -7.10 16.69 1.99
N CYS A 89 -7.77 16.72 0.84
CA CYS A 89 -7.19 17.32 -0.37
C CYS A 89 -7.15 18.85 -0.24
N LYS A 90 -6.42 19.50 -1.14
CA LYS A 90 -6.27 20.96 -1.15
C LYS A 90 -7.58 21.76 -1.23
N GLU A 91 -8.63 21.17 -1.79
CA GLU A 91 -9.96 21.79 -1.89
C GLU A 91 -10.77 21.70 -0.58
N HIS A 92 -10.35 20.86 0.37
CA HIS A 92 -11.07 20.61 1.62
C HIS A 92 -10.21 20.88 2.86
N LYS A 93 -9.24 21.80 2.75
CA LYS A 93 -8.38 22.19 3.89
C LYS A 93 -9.19 22.79 5.05
N ASP A 94 -10.34 23.41 4.75
CA ASP A 94 -11.27 23.98 5.72
C ASP A 94 -12.03 22.93 6.55
N LYS A 95 -11.98 21.64 6.15
CA LYS A 95 -12.66 20.53 6.85
C LYS A 95 -11.79 19.83 7.87
N VAL A 96 -10.52 20.23 8.00
CA VAL A 96 -9.60 19.68 9.01
C VAL A 96 -10.07 20.09 10.41
N ASP A 97 -10.17 19.12 11.32
CA ASP A 97 -10.77 19.28 12.66
C ASP A 97 -9.86 18.81 13.81
N GLY A 98 -8.56 18.64 13.58
CA GLY A 98 -7.63 17.97 14.49
C GLY A 98 -6.16 18.14 14.07
N GLU A 99 -5.24 17.60 14.86
CA GLU A 99 -3.81 17.86 14.72
C GLU A 99 -3.22 17.27 13.43
N LEU A 100 -2.38 18.06 12.78
CA LEU A 100 -1.70 17.68 11.54
C LEU A 100 -0.39 16.96 11.83
N VAL A 101 -0.11 15.92 11.04
CA VAL A 101 1.18 15.26 11.01
C VAL A 101 2.22 16.23 10.43
N LYS A 102 3.27 16.49 11.20
CA LYS A 102 4.42 17.30 10.76
C LYS A 102 5.12 16.62 9.57
N GLU A 103 5.69 17.40 8.66
CA GLU A 103 6.25 16.87 7.40
C GLU A 103 7.34 15.80 7.57
N ASP A 104 8.07 15.84 8.69
CA ASP A 104 9.13 14.89 9.03
C ASP A 104 8.61 13.66 9.79
N ASN A 105 7.34 13.65 10.21
CA ASN A 105 6.78 12.64 11.10
C ASN A 105 6.03 11.51 10.37
N PHE A 106 6.50 11.13 9.17
CA PHE A 106 6.00 9.98 8.42
C PHE A 106 6.91 8.76 8.53
N GLU A 107 7.97 8.84 9.35
CA GLU A 107 8.88 7.73 9.58
C GLU A 107 8.22 6.64 10.40
N VAL A 108 8.35 5.40 9.91
CA VAL A 108 7.68 4.24 10.48
C VAL A 108 8.71 3.37 11.17
N HIS A 109 9.21 3.78 12.34
CA HIS A 109 10.26 3.01 13.05
C HIS A 109 9.75 1.72 13.68
N ARG A 110 8.50 1.72 14.18
CA ARG A 110 7.89 0.54 14.79
C ARG A 110 7.67 -0.58 13.77
N ARG A 111 7.64 -1.82 14.26
CA ARG A 111 7.27 -2.98 13.46
C ARG A 111 5.82 -2.83 13.00
N VAL A 112 5.61 -3.00 11.69
CA VAL A 112 4.28 -3.19 11.09
C VAL A 112 4.38 -4.28 10.05
N CYS A 113 3.32 -5.07 9.92
CA CYS A 113 3.17 -6.13 8.92
C CYS A 113 1.74 -6.14 8.35
N VAL A 114 1.56 -6.70 7.16
CA VAL A 114 0.21 -6.90 6.61
C VAL A 114 -0.44 -8.10 7.29
N ASN A 115 -1.68 -7.97 7.76
CA ASN A 115 -2.43 -9.14 8.24
C ASN A 115 -2.78 -10.06 7.06
N MET A 116 -2.41 -11.33 7.18
CA MET A 116 -2.55 -12.36 6.14
C MET A 116 -3.72 -13.33 6.38
N ASP A 117 -4.41 -13.25 7.51
CA ASP A 117 -5.38 -14.29 7.95
C ASP A 117 -6.54 -14.52 6.99
N ASN A 118 -6.91 -13.51 6.20
CA ASN A 118 -8.04 -13.56 5.27
C ASN A 118 -7.64 -13.77 3.80
N ILE A 119 -6.36 -14.06 3.53
CA ILE A 119 -5.90 -14.28 2.16
C ILE A 119 -6.25 -15.71 1.74
N LYS A 120 -7.16 -15.83 0.77
CA LYS A 120 -7.32 -17.07 0.01
C LYS A 120 -6.10 -17.21 -0.91
N LEU A 121 -5.02 -17.80 -0.39
CA LEU A 121 -3.85 -18.15 -1.20
C LEU A 121 -4.30 -19.07 -2.33
N ASN A 122 -3.95 -18.72 -3.57
CA ASN A 122 -4.20 -19.59 -4.70
C ASN A 122 -3.38 -20.88 -4.51
N ARG A 123 -4.06 -22.00 -4.25
CA ARG A 123 -3.45 -23.30 -3.91
C ARG A 123 -2.47 -23.82 -4.99
N LYS A 124 -2.49 -23.27 -6.21
CA LYS A 124 -1.52 -23.60 -7.26
C LYS A 124 -0.07 -23.25 -6.89
N TRP A 125 0.15 -22.29 -5.98
CA TRP A 125 1.49 -21.81 -5.58
C TRP A 125 1.93 -22.30 -4.20
N MET A 126 1.39 -23.43 -3.70
CA MET A 126 1.85 -24.06 -2.45
C MET A 126 3.03 -25.01 -2.62
N ARG A 127 3.44 -25.33 -3.86
CA ARG A 127 4.77 -25.90 -4.07
C ARG A 127 5.73 -24.72 -3.99
N GLY A 128 6.34 -24.52 -2.82
CA GLY A 128 7.39 -23.52 -2.66
C GLY A 128 8.40 -23.62 -3.81
N LEU A 129 8.99 -22.48 -4.18
CA LEU A 129 10.11 -22.45 -5.12
C LEU A 129 11.14 -23.49 -4.66
N GLU A 130 11.55 -24.38 -5.57
CA GLU A 130 12.64 -25.31 -5.29
C GLU A 130 13.87 -24.52 -4.84
N SER A 131 14.51 -24.95 -3.76
CA SER A 131 15.64 -24.23 -3.14
C SER A 131 16.79 -23.94 -4.10
N THR A 132 16.90 -24.70 -5.20
CA THR A 132 17.88 -24.55 -6.28
C THR A 132 17.62 -23.35 -7.19
N ILE A 133 16.41 -22.78 -7.17
CA ILE A 133 15.96 -21.68 -8.05
C ILE A 133 16.07 -20.32 -7.34
N ILE A 134 16.19 -20.31 -6.01
CA ILE A 134 16.29 -19.08 -5.22
C ILE A 134 17.76 -18.71 -5.05
N GLN A 135 18.22 -17.70 -5.82
CA GLN A 135 19.47 -17.02 -5.53
C GLN A 135 19.20 -15.76 -4.72
N VAL A 136 19.53 -15.78 -3.42
CA VAL A 136 19.49 -14.60 -2.56
C VAL A 136 20.85 -13.90 -2.60
N LEU A 137 20.92 -12.74 -3.25
CA LEU A 137 22.03 -11.81 -3.09
C LEU A 137 21.62 -10.73 -2.08
N ALA A 138 22.46 -10.52 -1.07
CA ALA A 138 22.21 -9.51 -0.05
C ALA A 138 21.92 -8.15 -0.71
N GLY A 139 20.71 -7.62 -0.48
CA GLY A 139 20.29 -6.29 -0.93
C GLY A 139 19.31 -6.24 -2.10
N LYS A 140 19.08 -7.34 -2.86
CA LYS A 140 18.02 -7.42 -3.90
C LYS A 140 17.57 -8.86 -4.12
N VAL A 141 16.26 -9.12 -4.02
CA VAL A 141 15.68 -10.39 -4.49
C VAL A 141 15.32 -10.23 -5.96
N PHE A 142 16.07 -10.87 -6.86
CA PHE A 142 15.69 -11.03 -8.27
C PHE A 142 14.93 -12.34 -8.41
N MET A 143 13.61 -12.29 -8.64
CA MET A 143 12.89 -13.45 -9.17
C MET A 143 13.19 -13.55 -10.66
N VAL A 144 14.07 -14.49 -11.03
CA VAL A 144 14.34 -14.81 -12.42
C VAL A 144 13.20 -15.71 -12.91
N PHE A 145 12.12 -15.11 -13.40
CA PHE A 145 11.11 -15.85 -14.17
C PHE A 145 11.72 -16.16 -15.55
N SER A 146 12.34 -17.33 -15.70
CA SER A 146 12.60 -17.89 -17.03
C SER A 146 11.26 -18.10 -17.74
N LEU A 147 11.12 -17.48 -18.91
CA LEU A 147 9.93 -17.35 -19.74
C LEU A 147 9.35 -18.66 -20.32
N ASP A 148 9.72 -19.83 -19.81
CA ASP A 148 9.49 -21.11 -20.49
C ASP A 148 8.32 -21.96 -19.94
N ILE A 149 7.54 -21.48 -18.96
CA ILE A 149 6.40 -22.24 -18.38
C ILE A 149 5.03 -21.59 -18.67
N MET A 150 4.89 -20.83 -19.77
CA MET A 150 3.60 -20.25 -20.18
C MET A 150 3.12 -20.66 -21.59
N GLN A 151 3.71 -21.69 -22.21
CA GLN A 151 3.27 -22.15 -23.55
C GLN A 151 2.72 -23.60 -23.64
N LYS A 152 2.49 -24.31 -22.53
CA LYS A 152 1.99 -25.70 -22.60
C LYS A 152 0.66 -25.91 -21.89
N GLU A 153 -0.36 -25.16 -22.29
CA GLU A 153 -1.78 -25.50 -22.08
C GLU A 153 -2.68 -24.57 -22.94
N ARG A 154 -2.57 -24.73 -24.27
CA ARG A 154 -3.67 -24.48 -25.22
C ARG A 154 -4.06 -25.79 -25.86
#